data_AF-A0A170TD53-F1
#
_entry.id   AF-A0A170TD53-F1
#
_cell.length_a   1.000
_cell.length_b   1.000
_cell.length_c   1.000
_cell.angle_alpha   90.00
_cell.angle_beta   90.00
_cell.angle_gamma   90.00
#
_symmetry.space_group_name_H-M   'P 1'
#
loop_
_entity.id
_entity.type
_entity.pdbx_description
1 polymer ?
#
loop_
_entity_poly.entity_id
_entity_poly.type
_entity_poly.pdbx_seq_one_letter_code
_entity_poly.pdbx_strand_id
1 'polypeptide(L)'
;MLSPAQLARAQGRASVSTELHALCLQGHPLNETLLDHHEQSCRQDHDERLEIVYGLGRQPDPHLHHYLEGQLERLKLVRLALQRGRDPGLIPGAGE
;
A
#
# COMPACT_ATOMS: atom_id res chain seq x y z
N MET A 1 17.91 -19.25 8.82
CA MET A 1 16.97 -19.51 7.71
C MET A 1 15.66 -18.83 8.05
N LEU A 2 15.06 -18.07 7.13
CA LEU A 2 13.74 -17.45 7.34
C LEU A 2 12.65 -18.53 7.27
N SER A 3 11.65 -18.44 8.13
CA SER A 3 10.43 -19.24 7.98
C SER A 3 9.63 -18.82 6.74
N PRO A 4 8.79 -19.69 6.15
CA PRO A 4 7.96 -19.34 4.99
C PRO A 4 7.10 -18.09 5.23
N ALA A 5 6.60 -17.90 6.45
CA ALA A 5 5.84 -16.72 6.84
C ALA A 5 6.67 -15.43 6.81
N GLN A 6 7.91 -15.48 7.32
CA GLN A 6 8.83 -14.33 7.25
C GLN A 6 9.26 -14.04 5.81
N LEU A 7 9.39 -15.07 4.98
CA LEU A 7 9.76 -14.92 3.57
C LEU A 7 8.62 -14.24 2.78
N ALA A 8 7.37 -14.64 3.02
CA ALA A 8 6.19 -13.98 2.47
C ALA A 8 6.10 -12.50 2.91
N ARG A 9 6.34 -12.20 4.20
CA ARG A 9 6.39 -10.82 4.71
C ARG A 9 7.52 -10.00 4.09
N ALA A 10 8.70 -10.60 3.92
CA ALA A 10 9.85 -9.92 3.31
C ALA A 10 9.61 -9.55 1.83
N GLN A 11 8.84 -10.37 1.10
CA GLN A 11 8.42 -10.10 -0.29
C GLN A 11 7.51 -8.86 -0.38
N GLY A 12 6.80 -8.54 0.69
CA GLY A 12 5.96 -7.37 0.81
C GLY A 12 4.61 -7.49 0.12
N ARG A 13 3.78 -6.47 0.30
CA ARG A 13 2.42 -6.42 -0.23
C ARG A 13 2.35 -5.88 -1.66
N ALA A 14 1.21 -6.14 -2.30
CA ALA A 14 0.84 -5.45 -3.53
C ALA A 14 0.80 -3.93 -3.30
N SER A 15 0.96 -3.15 -4.37
CA SER A 15 0.89 -1.70 -4.27
C SER A 15 -0.51 -1.24 -3.83
N VAL A 16 -0.58 -0.14 -3.10
CA VAL A 16 -1.84 0.50 -2.69
C VAL A 16 -2.76 0.70 -3.87
N SER A 17 -2.24 1.16 -5.02
CA SER A 17 -3.04 1.32 -6.23
C SER A 17 -3.65 0.00 -6.72
N THR A 18 -2.90 -1.10 -6.65
CA THR A 18 -3.39 -2.43 -7.04
C THR A 18 -4.48 -2.92 -6.10
N GLU A 19 -4.28 -2.78 -4.79
CA GLU A 19 -5.27 -3.19 -3.78
C GLU A 19 -6.57 -2.38 -3.91
N LEU A 20 -6.46 -1.05 -4.03
CA LEU A 20 -7.61 -0.17 -4.20
C LEU A 20 -8.32 -0.38 -5.54
N HIS A 21 -7.58 -0.63 -6.63
CA HIS A 21 -8.15 -0.99 -7.93
C HIS A 21 -9.00 -2.27 -7.84
N ALA A 22 -8.47 -3.31 -7.20
CA ALA A 22 -9.18 -4.58 -7.03
C ALA A 22 -10.48 -4.41 -6.21
N LEU A 23 -10.46 -3.55 -5.19
CA LEU A 23 -11.66 -3.21 -4.41
C LEU A 23 -12.71 -2.48 -5.27
N CYS A 24 -12.28 -1.54 -6.11
CA CYS A 24 -13.17 -0.83 -7.02
C CYS A 24 -13.82 -1.78 -8.03
N LEU A 25 -13.06 -2.72 -8.60
CA LEU A 25 -13.59 -3.74 -9.51
C LEU A 25 -14.62 -4.67 -8.85
N GLN A 26 -14.51 -4.88 -7.53
CA GLN A 26 -15.45 -5.66 -6.74
C GLN A 26 -16.70 -4.85 -6.33
N GLY A 27 -16.78 -3.58 -6.72
CA GLY A 27 -17.88 -2.69 -6.34
C GLY A 27 -17.82 -2.19 -4.89
N HIS A 28 -16.66 -2.34 -4.23
CA HIS A 28 -16.49 -1.79 -2.89
C HIS A 28 -16.27 -0.28 -2.95
N PRO A 29 -17.08 0.53 -2.23
CA PRO A 29 -16.89 1.97 -2.20
C PRO A 29 -15.61 2.30 -1.43
N LEU A 30 -14.81 3.20 -1.99
CA LEU A 30 -13.68 3.77 -1.28
C LEU A 30 -14.20 4.83 -0.30
N ASN A 31 -13.86 4.67 0.98
CA ASN A 31 -14.20 5.62 2.04
C ASN A 31 -12.97 5.89 2.91
N GLU A 32 -13.04 6.92 3.75
CA GLU A 32 -11.90 7.35 4.58
C GLU A 32 -11.41 6.22 5.50
N THR A 33 -12.32 5.48 6.15
CA THR A 33 -11.98 4.34 7.01
C THR A 33 -11.16 3.27 6.29
N LEU A 34 -11.52 2.94 5.05
CA LEU A 34 -10.81 1.96 4.24
C LEU A 34 -9.41 2.47 3.86
N LEU A 35 -9.29 3.76 3.55
CA LEU A 35 -8.00 4.38 3.22
C LEU A 35 -7.09 4.48 4.45
N ASP A 36 -7.65 4.80 5.62
CA ASP A 36 -6.92 4.77 6.90
C ASP A 36 -6.40 3.36 7.21
N HIS A 37 -7.24 2.35 7.00
CA HIS A 37 -6.83 0.95 7.16
C HIS A 37 -5.68 0.59 6.22
N HIS A 38 -5.74 0.98 4.94
CA HIS A 38 -4.65 0.75 3.98
C HIS A 38 -3.37 1.51 4.37
N GLU A 39 -3.48 2.73 4.86
CA GLU A 39 -2.32 3.49 5.33
C GLU A 39 -1.63 2.77 6.50
N GLN A 40 -2.39 2.38 7.53
CA GLN A 40 -1.86 1.66 8.68
C GLN A 40 -1.22 0.34 8.27
N SER A 41 -1.92 -0.42 7.42
CA SER A 41 -1.44 -1.65 6.80
C SER A 41 -0.10 -1.48 6.07
N CYS A 42 0.06 -0.39 5.33
CA CYS A 42 1.27 -0.14 4.55
C CYS A 42 2.47 0.20 5.46
N ARG A 43 2.24 0.99 6.52
CA ARG A 43 3.26 1.29 7.53
C ARG A 43 3.67 0.02 8.29
N GLN A 44 2.71 -0.80 8.68
CA GLN A 44 2.99 -2.05 9.38
C GLN A 44 3.81 -3.03 8.52
N ASP A 45 3.45 -3.21 7.24
CA ASP A 45 4.24 -4.05 6.31
C ASP A 45 5.68 -3.54 6.18
N HIS A 46 5.87 -2.23 6.12
CA HIS A 46 7.20 -1.62 6.08
C HIS A 46 8.01 -1.91 7.35
N ASP A 47 7.41 -1.73 8.53
CA ASP A 47 8.06 -2.01 9.82
C ASP A 47 8.40 -3.50 9.97
N GLU A 48 7.49 -4.40 9.59
CA GLU A 48 7.75 -5.86 9.60
C GLU A 48 8.92 -6.22 8.67
N ARG A 49 9.01 -5.60 7.50
CA ARG A 49 10.12 -5.83 6.55
C ARG A 49 11.43 -5.30 7.09
N LEU A 50 11.43 -4.13 7.71
CA LEU A 50 12.61 -3.60 8.39
C LEU A 50 13.06 -4.51 9.53
N GLU A 51 12.14 -4.97 10.38
CA GLU A 51 12.45 -5.88 11.48
C GLU A 51 13.10 -7.17 10.97
N ILE A 52 12.57 -7.77 9.90
CA ILE A 52 13.16 -8.96 9.28
C ILE A 52 14.58 -8.68 8.77
N VAL A 53 14.80 -7.54 8.09
CA VAL A 53 16.12 -7.19 7.55
C VAL A 53 17.13 -6.95 8.67
N TYR A 54 16.75 -6.21 9.71
CA TYR A 54 17.60 -5.96 10.87
C TYR A 54 17.88 -7.25 11.67
N GLY A 55 16.88 -8.12 11.85
CA GLY A 55 17.03 -9.41 12.50
C GLY A 55 17.99 -10.36 11.78
N LEU A 56 18.22 -10.15 10.49
CA LEU A 56 19.23 -10.86 9.69
C LEU A 56 20.63 -10.21 9.73
N GLY A 57 20.80 -9.11 10.48
CA GLY A 57 22.05 -8.35 10.54
C GLY A 57 22.41 -7.66 9.22
N ARG A 58 21.42 -7.39 8.37
CA ARG A 58 21.59 -6.75 7.05
C ARG A 58 21.18 -5.28 7.12
N GLN A 59 21.71 -4.47 6.21
CA GLN A 59 21.20 -3.13 6.03
C GLN A 59 19.91 -3.14 5.20
N PRO A 60 18.91 -2.32 5.59
CA PRO A 60 17.69 -2.15 4.80
C PRO A 60 18.00 -1.56 3.44
N ASP A 61 17.32 -2.09 2.43
CA ASP A 61 17.39 -1.57 1.07
C ASP A 61 16.81 -0.12 1.06
N PRO A 62 17.51 0.87 0.53
CA PRO A 62 17.03 2.26 0.53
C PRO A 62 15.74 2.44 -0.29
N HIS A 63 15.47 1.58 -1.27
CA HIS A 63 14.22 1.62 -2.01
C HIS A 63 13.02 1.13 -1.18
N LEU A 64 13.25 0.45 -0.04
CA LEU A 64 12.17 0.05 0.87
C LEU A 64 11.46 1.27 1.46
N HIS A 65 12.21 2.31 1.83
CA HIS A 65 11.65 3.56 2.34
C HIS A 65 10.95 4.34 1.22
N HIS A 66 11.59 4.48 0.06
CA HIS A 66 10.98 5.15 -1.09
C HIS A 66 9.71 4.46 -1.59
N TYR A 67 9.64 3.14 -1.47
CA TYR A 67 8.43 2.39 -1.77
C TYR A 67 7.29 2.80 -0.85
N LEU A 68 7.52 2.84 0.47
CA LEU A 68 6.52 3.30 1.45
C LEU A 68 6.09 4.73 1.15
N GLU A 69 7.02 5.66 0.96
CA GLU A 69 6.71 7.06 0.63
C GLU A 69 5.82 7.16 -0.62
N GLY A 70 6.15 6.41 -1.66
CA GLY A 70 5.36 6.34 -2.89
C GLY A 70 3.96 5.77 -2.69
N GLN A 71 3.80 4.76 -1.81
CA GLN A 71 2.48 4.23 -1.46
C GLN A 71 1.63 5.24 -0.68
N LEU A 72 2.22 5.91 0.31
CA LEU A 72 1.54 6.91 1.13
C LEU A 72 1.11 8.14 0.30
N GLU A 73 1.95 8.61 -0.61
CA GLU A 73 1.60 9.71 -1.52
C GLU A 73 0.44 9.32 -2.45
N ARG A 74 0.43 8.09 -2.99
CA ARG A 74 -0.71 7.61 -3.80
C ARG A 74 -2.00 7.58 -2.99
N LEU A 75 -1.96 7.10 -1.75
CA LEU A 75 -3.11 7.10 -0.83
C LEU A 75 -3.65 8.51 -0.58
N LYS A 76 -2.74 9.48 -0.39
CA LYS A 76 -3.10 10.89 -0.22
C LYS A 76 -3.76 11.48 -1.46
N LEU A 77 -3.27 11.16 -2.67
CA LEU A 77 -3.88 11.58 -3.92
C LEU A 77 -5.29 11.01 -4.09
N VAL A 78 -5.49 9.74 -3.75
CA VAL A 78 -6.82 9.09 -3.77
C VAL A 78 -7.76 9.79 -2.78
N ARG A 79 -7.33 10.02 -1.53
CA ARG A 79 -8.13 10.77 -0.53
C ARG A 79 -8.54 12.14 -1.06
N LEU A 80 -7.60 12.89 -1.65
CA LEU A 80 -7.86 14.22 -2.18
C LEU A 80 -8.88 14.20 -3.33
N ALA A 81 -8.82 13.20 -4.21
CA ALA A 81 -9.78 13.04 -5.28
C ALA A 81 -11.19 12.78 -4.74
N LEU A 82 -11.33 11.84 -3.78
CA LEU A 82 -12.61 11.51 -3.16
C LEU A 82 -13.22 12.70 -2.40
N GLN A 83 -12.41 13.44 -1.64
CA GLN A 83 -12.86 14.67 -0.95
C GLN A 83 -13.37 15.75 -1.91
N ARG A 84 -12.89 15.74 -3.16
CA ARG A 84 -13.33 16.66 -4.22
C ARG A 84 -14.46 16.08 -5.07
N GLY A 85 -14.99 14.90 -4.74
CA GLY A 85 -15.98 14.20 -5.54
C GLY A 85 -15.48 13.81 -6.93
N ARG A 86 -14.17 13.64 -7.11
CA ARG A 86 -13.54 13.25 -8.38
C ARG A 86 -13.18 11.78 -8.38
N ASP A 87 -13.19 11.17 -9.56
CA ASP A 87 -12.65 9.83 -9.74
C ASP A 87 -11.14 9.84 -9.45
N PRO A 88 -10.64 8.94 -8.58
CA PRO A 88 -9.21 8.86 -8.24
C PRO A 88 -8.34 8.26 -9.36
N GLY A 89 -8.89 7.96 -10.55
CA GLY A 89 -8.16 7.34 -11.65
C GLY A 89 -7.82 5.87 -11.37
N LEU A 90 -8.58 5.23 -10.47
CA LEU A 90 -8.30 3.86 -10.04
C LEU A 90 -8.91 2.82 -10.96
N ILE A 91 -9.91 3.14 -11.79
CA ILE A 91 -10.44 2.23 -12.81
C ILE A 91 -10.18 2.86 -14.19
N PRO A 92 -9.48 2.19 -15.11
CA PRO A 92 -9.44 2.63 -16.49
C PRO A 92 -10.84 2.43 -17.11
N GLY A 93 -11.62 3.50 -17.24
CA GLY A 93 -12.92 3.46 -17.94
C GLY A 93 -14.09 4.28 -17.35
N ALA A 94 -13.90 5.08 -16.29
CA ALA A 94 -14.95 5.96 -15.76
C ALA A 94 -14.80 7.43 -16.22
N GLY A 95 -14.09 7.65 -17.32
CA GLY A 95 -13.98 8.93 -18.01
C GLY A 95 -14.32 8.72 -19.48
N GLU A 96 -15.56 9.04 -19.81
CA GLU A 96 -16.15 9.20 -21.16
C GLU A 96 -16.31 7.95 -22.05
#